data_AF-A0A7C2NJK7-F1
#
_entry.id   AF-A0A7C2NJK7-F1
#
_cell.length_a   1.000
_cell.length_b   1.000
_cell.length_c   1.000
_cell.angle_alpha   90.00
_cell.angle_beta   90.00
_cell.angle_gamma   90.00
#
_symmetry.space_group_name_H-M   'P 1'
#
loop_
_entity.id
_entity.type
_entity.pdbx_description
1 polymer ?
#
loop_
_entity_poly.entity_id
_entity_poly.type
_entity_poly.pdbx_seq_one_letter_code
_entity_poly.pdbx_strand_id
1 'polypeptide(L)'
;MIWLSILLVFGTLAWIGVHLASATPDLGLGAGLLIRGPVPWLPLAALWLGVGLGVASLLRGRRLPKLGVLALEVPLVALVSWYVLAGSVLPAHTLAVGAGDPFPAYALEDQDGALHRRAALEKRPPALYVFYRGHW
;
A
#
# COMPACT_ATOMS: atom_id res chain seq x y z
N MET A 1 -23.15 16.76 5.13
CA MET A 1 -21.78 16.52 5.66
C MET A 1 -21.64 15.12 6.23
N ILE A 2 -22.45 14.69 7.22
CA ILE A 2 -22.34 13.32 7.76
C ILE A 2 -22.56 12.22 6.70
N TRP A 3 -23.49 12.41 5.76
CA TRP A 3 -23.69 11.47 4.65
C TRP A 3 -22.48 11.38 3.72
N LEU A 4 -21.75 12.48 3.54
CA LEU A 4 -20.52 12.51 2.75
C LEU A 4 -19.41 11.76 3.48
N SER A 5 -19.31 11.92 4.82
CA SER A 5 -18.42 11.13 5.68
C SER A 5 -18.66 9.64 5.52
N ILE A 6 -19.92 9.21 5.69
CA ILE A 6 -20.33 7.81 5.56
C ILE A 6 -19.99 7.27 4.18
N LEU A 7 -20.34 7.99 3.12
CA LEU A 7 -20.06 7.56 1.75
C LEU A 7 -18.56 7.44 1.49
N LEU A 8 -17.77 8.38 1.99
CA LEU A 8 -16.31 8.34 1.81
C LEU A 8 -15.69 7.19 2.61
N VAL A 9 -16.03 7.04 3.89
CA VAL A 9 -15.46 5.99 4.74
C VAL A 9 -15.92 4.60 4.28
N PHE A 10 -17.23 4.34 4.25
CA PHE A 10 -17.74 3.02 3.91
C PHE A 10 -17.61 2.69 2.43
N GLY A 11 -17.72 3.68 1.54
CA GLY A 11 -17.48 3.48 0.11
C GLY A 11 -16.02 3.14 -0.19
N THR A 12 -15.07 3.83 0.45
CA THR A 12 -13.65 3.48 0.31
C THR A 12 -13.35 2.11 0.92
N LEU A 13 -13.93 1.76 2.08
CA LEU A 13 -13.77 0.42 2.67
C LEU A 13 -14.33 -0.68 1.78
N ALA A 14 -15.51 -0.48 1.17
CA ALA A 14 -16.10 -1.44 0.25
C ALA A 14 -15.25 -1.60 -1.01
N TRP A 15 -14.75 -0.49 -1.57
CA TRP A 15 -13.86 -0.51 -2.73
C TRP A 15 -12.55 -1.26 -2.42
N ILE A 16 -11.95 -0.99 -1.25
CA ILE A 16 -10.80 -1.74 -0.73
C ILE A 16 -11.17 -3.23 -0.66
N GLY A 17 -12.29 -3.59 -0.04
CA GLY A 17 -12.75 -4.98 0.08
C GLY A 17 -12.89 -5.71 -1.26
N VAL A 18 -13.45 -5.05 -2.30
CA VAL A 18 -13.60 -5.64 -3.65
C VAL A 18 -12.25 -5.89 -4.30
N HIS A 19 -11.30 -4.94 -4.19
CA HIS A 19 -9.96 -5.09 -4.76
C HIS A 19 -9.09 -6.08 -3.98
N LEU A 20 -9.44 -6.35 -2.72
CA LEU A 20 -8.81 -7.37 -1.90
C LEU A 20 -9.33 -8.78 -2.21
N ALA A 21 -10.63 -8.92 -2.48
CA ALA A 21 -11.23 -10.21 -2.85
C ALA A 21 -10.70 -10.76 -4.19
N SER A 22 -10.20 -9.86 -5.05
CA SER A 22 -9.55 -10.23 -6.32
C SER A 22 -8.04 -10.41 -6.20
N ALA A 23 -7.42 -10.12 -5.05
CA ALA A 23 -6.00 -10.31 -4.81
C ALA A 23 -5.69 -11.77 -4.41
N THR A 24 -4.65 -12.35 -5.02
CA THR A 24 -4.17 -13.71 -4.75
C THR A 24 -3.90 -13.94 -3.25
N PRO A 25 -4.30 -15.10 -2.68
CA PRO A 25 -4.33 -15.36 -1.23
C PRO A 25 -2.97 -15.32 -0.52
N ASP A 26 -1.86 -15.29 -1.27
CA ASP A 26 -0.50 -15.39 -0.73
C ASP A 26 0.05 -14.07 -0.16
N LEU A 27 -0.59 -12.93 -0.44
CA LEU A 27 -0.17 -11.61 0.05
C LEU A 27 -1.21 -11.06 1.04
N GLY A 28 -0.80 -10.76 2.27
CA GLY A 28 -1.65 -10.04 3.24
C GLY A 28 -2.14 -8.69 2.70
N LEU A 29 -3.25 -8.13 3.22
CA LEU A 29 -3.98 -7.00 2.61
C LEU A 29 -3.10 -5.76 2.33
N GLY A 30 -2.10 -5.51 3.18
CA GLY A 30 -1.21 -4.37 3.13
C GLY A 30 -0.20 -4.56 2.03
N ALA A 31 0.37 -5.77 1.92
CA ALA A 31 1.28 -6.12 0.84
C ALA A 31 0.58 -6.09 -0.53
N GLY A 32 -0.67 -6.56 -0.63
CA GLY A 32 -1.45 -6.47 -1.89
C GLY A 32 -1.70 -5.03 -2.34
N LEU A 33 -2.16 -4.17 -1.42
CA LEU A 33 -2.41 -2.75 -1.70
C LEU A 33 -1.13 -1.95 -1.99
N LEU A 34 -0.05 -2.21 -1.26
CA LEU A 34 1.22 -1.49 -1.41
C LEU A 34 2.03 -1.92 -2.63
N ILE A 35 2.00 -3.21 -2.98
CA ILE A 35 2.82 -3.76 -4.07
C ILE A 35 2.12 -3.58 -5.44
N ARG A 36 0.78 -3.64 -5.48
CA ARG A 36 0.02 -3.60 -6.74
C ARG A 36 -0.83 -2.34 -6.93
N GLY A 37 -1.04 -1.55 -5.88
CA GLY A 37 -1.78 -0.30 -6.00
C GLY A 37 -0.92 0.77 -6.67
N PRO A 38 -1.38 1.42 -7.76
CA PRO A 38 -0.63 2.53 -8.37
C PRO A 38 -0.47 3.72 -7.41
N VAL A 39 -1.33 3.81 -6.38
CA VAL A 39 -1.30 4.89 -5.37
C VAL A 39 -1.86 4.40 -4.02
N PRO A 40 -1.11 3.64 -3.21
CA PRO A 40 -1.62 3.01 -1.99
C PRO A 40 -2.09 3.99 -0.91
N TRP A 41 -1.66 5.25 -0.98
CA TRP A 41 -2.03 6.31 -0.04
C TRP A 41 -3.35 7.02 -0.37
N LEU A 42 -3.88 6.94 -1.60
CA LEU A 42 -5.15 7.59 -1.95
C LEU A 42 -6.35 7.05 -1.15
N PRO A 43 -6.51 5.73 -0.98
CA PRO A 43 -7.57 5.20 -0.13
C PRO A 43 -7.44 5.65 1.33
N LEU A 44 -6.22 5.69 1.87
CA LEU A 44 -5.95 6.21 3.21
C LEU A 44 -6.35 7.69 3.34
N ALA A 45 -5.97 8.52 2.36
CA ALA A 45 -6.34 9.93 2.34
C ALA A 45 -7.86 10.12 2.29
N ALA A 46 -8.57 9.31 1.49
CA ALA A 46 -10.03 9.34 1.43
C ALA A 46 -10.66 8.95 2.78
N LEU A 47 -10.18 7.89 3.45
CA LEU A 47 -10.68 7.50 4.76
C LEU A 47 -10.54 8.63 5.80
N TRP A 48 -9.37 9.26 5.88
CA TRP A 48 -9.10 10.35 6.82
C TRP A 48 -9.88 11.63 6.47
N LEU A 49 -10.07 11.94 5.18
CA LEU A 49 -10.94 13.03 4.75
C LEU A 49 -12.39 12.78 5.21
N GLY A 50 -12.84 11.52 5.17
CA GLY A 50 -14.16 11.10 5.59
C GLY A 50 -14.36 11.39 7.08
N VAL A 51 -13.45 10.89 7.91
CA VAL A 51 -13.44 11.18 9.35
C VAL A 51 -13.41 12.69 9.62
N GLY A 52 -12.59 13.45 8.89
CA GLY A 52 -12.54 14.92 9.02
C GLY A 52 -13.89 15.60 8.74
N LEU A 53 -14.63 15.14 7.73
CA LEU A 53 -15.98 15.60 7.42
C LEU A 53 -16.99 15.20 8.51
N GLY A 54 -16.84 14.01 9.09
CA GLY A 54 -17.61 13.55 10.25
C GLY A 54 -17.41 14.45 11.46
N VAL A 55 -16.16 14.78 11.79
CA VAL A 55 -15.80 15.70 12.89
C VAL A 55 -16.37 17.10 12.61
N ALA A 56 -16.16 17.65 11.42
CA ALA A 56 -16.71 18.96 11.04
C ALA A 56 -18.24 18.99 11.14
N SER A 57 -18.91 17.90 10.78
CA SER A 57 -20.36 17.74 10.91
C SER A 57 -20.83 17.74 12.37
N LEU A 58 -20.04 17.19 13.29
CA LEU A 58 -20.31 17.21 14.74
C LEU A 58 -20.09 18.59 15.35
N LEU A 59 -19.04 19.29 14.93
CA LEU A 59 -18.75 20.66 15.38
C LEU A 59 -19.87 21.63 15.01
N ARG A 60 -20.52 21.45 13.85
CA ARG A 60 -21.69 22.24 13.43
C ARG A 60 -23.00 21.88 14.15
N GLY A 61 -23.06 20.76 14.86
CA GLY A 61 -24.27 20.35 15.55
C GLY A 61 -24.14 18.96 16.13
N ARG A 62 -23.97 18.90 17.46
CA ARG A 62 -23.87 17.68 18.25
C ARG A 62 -25.22 16.97 18.31
N ARG A 63 -25.34 15.85 17.59
CA ARG A 63 -26.50 14.96 17.66
C ARG A 63 -25.99 13.55 17.92
N LEU A 64 -26.65 12.81 18.82
CA LEU A 64 -26.28 11.44 19.21
C LEU A 64 -26.03 10.50 18.01
N PRO A 65 -26.84 10.52 16.92
CA PRO A 65 -26.57 9.66 15.77
C PRO A 65 -25.24 9.96 15.07
N LYS A 66 -24.84 11.24 14.99
CA LYS A 66 -23.55 11.62 14.39
C LYS A 66 -22.37 11.17 15.25
N LEU A 67 -22.54 11.18 16.57
CA LEU A 67 -21.55 10.66 17.53
C LEU A 67 -21.39 9.15 17.34
N GLY A 68 -22.50 8.41 17.20
CA GLY A 68 -22.47 6.98 16.93
C GLY A 68 -21.76 6.64 15.62
N VAL A 69 -22.02 7.39 14.55
CA VAL A 69 -21.32 7.24 13.26
C VAL A 69 -19.82 7.47 13.42
N LEU A 70 -19.41 8.58 14.06
CA LEU A 70 -17.99 8.89 14.23
C LEU A 70 -17.28 7.86 15.12
N ALA A 71 -17.95 7.40 16.17
CA ALA A 71 -17.44 6.37 17.07
C ALA A 71 -17.20 5.02 16.36
N LEU A 72 -17.85 4.79 15.21
CA LEU A 72 -17.60 3.64 14.36
C LEU A 72 -16.54 3.92 13.29
N GLU A 73 -16.59 5.08 12.63
CA GLU A 73 -15.65 5.45 11.56
C GLU A 73 -14.21 5.52 12.07
N VAL A 74 -13.97 6.18 13.21
CA VAL A 74 -12.61 6.39 13.76
C VAL A 74 -11.87 5.07 14.02
N PRO A 75 -12.41 4.10 14.78
CA PRO A 75 -11.70 2.84 15.03
C PRO A 75 -11.52 2.01 13.75
N LEU A 76 -12.48 2.03 12.81
CA LEU A 76 -12.31 1.35 11.53
C LEU A 76 -11.17 1.95 10.71
N VAL A 77 -11.13 3.28 10.57
CA VAL A 77 -10.06 3.96 9.84
C VAL A 77 -8.72 3.78 10.53
N ALA A 78 -8.67 3.79 11.87
CA ALA A 78 -7.45 3.51 12.62
C ALA A 78 -6.95 2.07 12.41
N LEU A 79 -7.84 1.08 12.43
CA LEU A 79 -7.50 -0.33 12.18
C LEU A 79 -6.96 -0.53 10.77
N VAL A 80 -7.61 0.04 9.75
CA VAL A 80 -7.14 -0.05 8.36
C VAL A 80 -5.82 0.68 8.18
N SER A 81 -5.66 1.86 8.79
CA SER A 81 -4.40 2.60 8.76
C SER A 81 -3.26 1.81 9.39
N TRP A 82 -3.49 1.24 10.56
CA TRP A 82 -2.53 0.36 11.24
C TRP A 82 -2.13 -0.82 10.35
N TYR A 83 -3.12 -1.50 9.76
CA TYR A 83 -2.87 -2.65 8.91
C TYR A 83 -2.04 -2.30 7.67
N VAL A 84 -2.37 -1.19 6.99
CA VAL A 84 -1.60 -0.72 5.83
C VAL A 84 -0.19 -0.32 6.24
N LEU A 85 -0.02 0.41 7.35
CA LEU A 85 1.29 0.82 7.84
C LEU A 85 2.16 -0.38 8.25
N ALA A 86 1.58 -1.35 8.96
CA ALA A 86 2.28 -2.60 9.30
C ALA A 86 2.76 -3.37 8.05
N GLY A 87 1.98 -3.34 6.95
CA GLY A 87 2.38 -3.90 5.66
C GLY A 87 3.42 -3.08 4.89
N SER A 88 3.60 -1.80 5.23
CA SER A 88 4.54 -0.89 4.57
C SER A 88 5.97 -0.98 5.09
N VAL A 89 6.17 -1.68 6.20
CA VAL A 89 7.50 -1.94 6.73
C VAL A 89 8.15 -3.04 5.87
N LEU A 90 9.10 -2.63 5.03
CA LEU A 90 10.02 -3.56 4.39
C LEU A 90 10.72 -4.38 5.48
N PRO A 91 10.72 -5.72 5.40
CA PRO A 91 11.53 -6.52 6.30
C PRO A 91 12.96 -6.00 6.26
N ALA A 92 13.64 -5.95 7.40
CA ALA A 92 15.07 -5.69 7.43
C ALA A 92 15.75 -6.82 6.63
N HIS A 93 16.05 -6.54 5.36
CA HIS A 93 16.72 -7.50 4.52
C HIS A 93 18.20 -7.45 4.85
N THR A 94 18.79 -8.61 5.14
CA THR A 94 20.23 -8.77 5.06
C THR A 94 20.65 -8.41 3.64
N LEU A 95 21.60 -7.49 3.48
CA LEU A 95 22.18 -7.18 2.19
C LEU A 95 22.63 -8.50 1.56
N ALA A 96 22.07 -8.85 0.40
CA ALA A 96 22.41 -10.09 -0.30
C ALA A 96 23.85 -10.06 -0.85
N VAL A 97 24.45 -8.86 -0.95
CA VAL A 97 25.78 -8.62 -1.50
C VAL A 97 26.42 -7.47 -0.71
N GLY A 98 27.58 -7.72 -0.11
CA GLY A 98 28.40 -6.71 0.54
C GLY A 98 29.29 -5.94 -0.43
N ALA A 99 29.87 -4.83 0.02
CA ALA A 99 30.86 -4.11 -0.76
C ALA A 99 32.11 -4.99 -0.96
N GLY A 100 32.48 -5.26 -2.21
CA GLY A 100 33.61 -6.14 -2.57
C GLY A 100 33.21 -7.57 -2.93
N ASP A 101 31.98 -7.99 -2.65
CA ASP A 101 31.48 -9.29 -3.07
C ASP A 101 31.24 -9.31 -4.59
N PRO A 102 31.42 -10.48 -5.25
CA PRO A 102 31.05 -10.62 -6.65
C PRO A 102 29.55 -10.42 -6.81
N PHE A 103 29.16 -9.66 -7.83
CA PHE A 103 27.75 -9.43 -8.12
C PHE A 103 27.06 -10.74 -8.52
N PRO A 104 25.84 -11.03 -8.02
CA PRO A 104 25.16 -12.30 -8.27
C PRO A 104 24.83 -12.49 -9.74
N ALA A 105 24.86 -13.76 -10.17
CA ALA A 105 24.32 -14.12 -11.47
C ALA A 105 22.80 -13.89 -11.50
N TYR A 106 22.28 -13.43 -12.63
CA TYR A 106 20.83 -13.28 -12.83
C TYR A 106 20.44 -13.66 -14.26
N ALA A 107 19.19 -14.06 -14.43
CA ALA A 107 18.53 -14.21 -15.71
C ALA A 107 17.12 -13.61 -15.56
N LEU A 108 16.90 -12.45 -16.16
CA LEU A 108 15.67 -11.67 -16.02
C LEU A 108 15.19 -11.26 -17.40
N GLU A 109 13.88 -11.33 -17.61
CA GLU A 109 13.23 -10.86 -18.82
C GLU A 109 12.86 -9.38 -18.65
N ASP A 110 13.05 -8.57 -19.69
CA ASP A 110 12.61 -7.18 -19.69
C ASP A 110 11.15 -7.01 -20.12
N GLN A 111 10.65 -5.77 -20.18
CA GLN A 111 9.27 -5.50 -20.58
C GLN A 111 8.93 -5.89 -22.03
N ASP A 112 9.94 -6.12 -22.87
CA ASP A 112 9.81 -6.46 -24.29
C ASP A 112 9.96 -7.98 -24.52
N GLY A 113 10.12 -8.76 -23.45
CA GLY A 113 10.33 -10.20 -23.51
C GLY A 113 11.77 -10.62 -23.79
N ALA A 114 12.72 -9.68 -23.80
CA ALA A 114 14.12 -9.99 -24.06
C ALA A 114 14.79 -10.47 -22.77
N LEU A 115 15.53 -11.58 -22.89
CA LEU A 115 16.18 -12.22 -21.75
C LEU A 115 17.58 -11.62 -21.49
N HIS A 116 17.74 -10.95 -20.35
CA HIS A 116 18.99 -10.41 -19.86
C HIS A 116 19.64 -11.37 -18.87
N ARG A 117 20.83 -11.86 -19.21
CA ARG A 117 21.61 -12.77 -18.35
C ARG A 117 22.92 -12.12 -17.92
N ARG A 118 23.35 -12.45 -16.70
CA ARG A 118 24.66 -12.10 -16.17
C ARG A 118 25.29 -13.29 -15.45
N ALA A 119 26.54 -13.58 -15.76
CA ALA A 119 27.37 -14.50 -14.99
C ALA A 119 28.09 -13.76 -13.85
N ALA A 120 28.28 -14.41 -12.70
CA ALA A 120 28.84 -13.79 -11.51
C ALA A 120 30.31 -13.31 -11.66
N LEU A 121 31.06 -13.89 -12.59
CA LEU A 121 32.51 -13.67 -12.76
C LEU A 121 32.89 -12.85 -14.00
N GLU A 122 31.91 -12.31 -14.73
CA GLU A 122 32.17 -11.52 -15.93
C GLU A 122 32.67 -10.11 -15.57
N LYS A 123 33.88 -9.73 -16.04
CA LYS A 123 34.44 -8.39 -15.83
C LYS A 123 33.72 -7.38 -16.72
N ARG A 124 33.17 -6.31 -16.12
CA ARG A 124 32.48 -5.21 -16.82
C ARG A 124 32.76 -3.86 -16.14
N PRO A 125 32.54 -2.74 -16.86
CA PRO A 125 32.55 -1.41 -16.23
C PRO A 125 31.51 -1.32 -15.10
N PRO A 126 31.70 -0.39 -14.14
CA PRO A 126 30.75 -0.19 -13.05
C PRO A 126 29.34 0.10 -13.57
N ALA A 127 28.35 -0.59 -13.02
CA ALA A 127 26.94 -0.42 -13.38
C ALA A 127 26.06 -0.50 -12.13
N LEU A 128 25.00 0.30 -12.10
CA LEU A 128 23.98 0.29 -11.05
C LEU A 128 22.78 -0.52 -11.53
N TYR A 129 22.38 -1.52 -10.76
CA TYR A 129 21.19 -2.33 -11.00
C TYR A 129 20.16 -2.01 -9.93
N VAL A 130 18.99 -1.54 -10.35
CA VAL A 130 17.87 -1.26 -9.45
C VAL A 130 16.78 -2.27 -9.74
N PHE A 131 16.54 -3.16 -8.79
CA PHE A 131 15.43 -4.11 -8.87
C PHE A 131 14.23 -3.50 -8.18
N TYR A 132 13.22 -3.13 -8.96
CA TYR A 132 11.96 -2.62 -8.45
C TYR A 132 10.91 -3.73 -8.44
N ARG A 133 10.06 -3.75 -7.42
CA ARG A 133 8.95 -4.69 -7.29
C ARG A 133 7.65 -3.88 -7.43
N GLY A 134 7.04 -3.91 -8.62
CA GLY A 134 5.81 -3.18 -8.92
C GLY A 134 5.71 -2.78 -10.39
N HIS A 135 4.69 -2.00 -10.73
CA HIS A 135 4.55 -1.35 -12.04
C HIS A 135 5.16 0.06 -11.97
N TRP A 136 5.86 0.47 -13.01
CA TRP A 136 6.30 1.86 -13.23
C TRP A 136 5.19 2.64 -13.91
#